data_AF-A0A4Y9ZLI4-F1
#
_entry.id   AF-A0A4Y9ZLI4-F1
#
_cell.length_a   1.000
_cell.length_b   1.000
_cell.length_c   1.000
_cell.angle_alpha   90.00
_cell.angle_beta   90.00
_cell.angle_gamma   90.00
#
_symmetry.space_group_name_H-M   'P 1'
#
loop_
_entity.id
_entity.type
_entity.pdbx_description
1 polymer ?
#
loop_
_entity_poly.entity_id
_entity_poly.type
_entity_poly.pdbx_seq_one_letter_code
_entity_poly.pdbx_strand_id
1 'polypeptide(L)'
;MDMHDGHRSALTLRIMTTVEDIQKRKANIRALVSLISSATEEALGAWERDMGRHIRQKYPEALQRNCINFVPLNFLKEPPVPDQDIYYMRYVIHDWSDNVSTVILKNVRKAMNPSSRLLIHDFVLTIPDDRSASRSEHVNAHAQDAPHPLLPNYGAGGILPFLADIKAMVATNAKERSVEDHVDIASQADLEFVRFWDCVETSMVEFRIAQG
;
A
#
# COMPACT_ATOMS: atom_id res chain seq x y z
N MET A 1 -23.83 10.44 20.98
CA MET A 1 -23.73 9.27 21.87
C MET A 1 -22.46 8.55 21.43
N ASP A 2 -21.34 8.99 22.01
CA ASP A 2 -20.00 8.48 21.74
C ASP A 2 -19.88 7.04 22.20
N MET A 3 -19.51 6.15 21.29
CA MET A 3 -19.24 4.74 21.56
C MET A 3 -17.91 4.37 20.90
N HIS A 4 -16.87 4.31 21.74
CA HIS A 4 -15.70 3.43 21.65
C HIS A 4 -14.80 3.46 20.40
N ASP A 5 -13.73 4.26 20.48
CA ASP A 5 -12.54 4.19 19.64
C ASP A 5 -11.46 3.22 20.21
N GLY A 6 -11.89 2.18 20.95
CA GLY A 6 -11.01 1.40 21.83
C GLY A 6 -10.61 0.00 21.35
N HIS A 7 -11.26 -0.57 20.34
CA HIS A 7 -11.09 -1.98 19.97
C HIS A 7 -11.09 -2.19 18.45
N ARG A 8 -10.11 -1.62 17.73
CA ARG A 8 -9.80 -2.09 16.37
C ARG A 8 -8.76 -3.21 16.47
N SER A 9 -9.26 -4.42 16.27
CA SER A 9 -8.57 -5.70 16.36
C SER A 9 -7.23 -5.73 15.64
N ALA A 10 -6.21 -6.25 16.33
CA ALA A 10 -4.94 -6.64 15.74
C ALA A 10 -5.16 -7.85 14.81
N LEU A 11 -5.48 -7.59 13.55
CA LEU A 11 -5.35 -8.56 12.47
C LEU A 11 -3.94 -8.43 11.92
N THR A 12 -3.06 -9.37 12.31
CA THR A 12 -1.74 -9.52 11.72
C THR A 12 -1.88 -9.95 10.26
N LEU A 13 -2.06 -8.97 9.37
CA LEU A 13 -1.96 -9.21 7.94
C LEU A 13 -0.50 -9.56 7.63
N ARG A 14 -0.29 -10.79 7.17
CA ARG A 14 1.04 -11.34 6.94
C ARG A 14 1.64 -10.67 5.70
N ILE A 15 2.41 -9.59 5.91
CA ILE A 15 3.17 -8.90 4.86
C ILE A 15 4.25 -9.87 4.34
N MET A 16 3.91 -10.68 3.34
CA MET A 16 4.88 -11.41 2.54
C MET A 16 4.92 -10.78 1.15
N THR A 17 5.59 -9.63 1.04
CA THR A 17 6.42 -9.37 -0.15
C THR A 17 7.84 -9.40 0.32
N THR A 18 8.48 -10.44 -0.13
CA THR A 18 9.86 -10.79 -0.08
C THR A 18 10.78 -9.58 -0.36
N VAL A 19 11.52 -9.15 0.67
CA VAL A 19 12.80 -8.41 0.58
C VAL A 19 13.69 -8.92 -0.58
N GLU A 20 13.51 -10.20 -0.91
CA GLU A 20 14.19 -10.98 -1.93
C GLU A 20 14.09 -10.40 -3.35
N ASP A 21 12.93 -9.90 -3.78
CA ASP A 21 12.75 -9.44 -5.17
C ASP A 21 13.34 -8.05 -5.39
N ILE A 22 13.33 -7.25 -4.33
CA ILE A 22 13.87 -5.90 -4.30
C ILE A 22 15.41 -5.93 -4.29
N GLN A 23 16.03 -6.88 -3.57
CA GLN A 23 17.49 -7.02 -3.51
C GLN A 23 18.11 -7.68 -4.75
N LYS A 24 17.41 -8.64 -5.39
CA LYS A 24 17.93 -9.31 -6.60
C LYS A 24 18.15 -8.37 -7.78
N ARG A 25 17.46 -7.22 -7.83
CA ARG A 25 17.53 -6.27 -8.95
C ARG A 25 18.64 -5.20 -8.85
N LYS A 26 19.59 -5.31 -7.91
CA LYS A 26 20.75 -4.39 -7.76
C LYS A 26 20.37 -2.90 -7.62
N ALA A 27 19.17 -2.59 -7.13
CA ALA A 27 18.88 -1.22 -6.69
C ALA A 27 19.49 -1.04 -5.29
N ASN A 28 20.27 0.03 -5.10
CA ASN A 28 20.81 0.43 -3.80
C ASN A 28 19.68 0.94 -2.89
N ILE A 29 18.74 0.06 -2.52
CA ILE A 29 17.62 0.39 -1.65
C ILE A 29 18.12 0.35 -0.21
N ARG A 30 18.13 1.53 0.42
CA ARG A 30 18.77 1.78 1.73
C ARG A 30 17.81 1.73 2.91
N ALA A 31 16.51 1.61 2.68
CA ALA A 31 15.54 1.54 3.75
C ALA A 31 14.33 0.69 3.37
N LEU A 32 14.09 -0.38 4.13
CA LEU A 32 12.78 -1.01 4.25
C LEU A 32 12.25 -0.65 5.64
N VAL A 33 11.38 0.36 5.71
CA VAL A 33 10.75 0.76 6.96
C VAL A 33 9.59 -0.18 7.23
N SER A 34 9.63 -0.90 8.35
CA SER A 34 8.50 -1.68 8.82
C SER A 34 7.46 -0.75 9.43
N LEU A 35 6.22 -0.83 8.92
CA LEU A 35 5.09 -0.08 9.42
C LEU A 35 4.47 -0.81 10.62
N ILE A 36 4.34 -0.12 11.74
CA ILE A 36 3.59 -0.61 12.90
C ILE A 36 2.26 0.12 12.90
N SER A 37 1.19 -0.59 12.51
CA SER A 37 -0.16 -0.22 12.92
C SER A 37 -0.28 -0.39 14.44
N SER A 38 -1.34 0.14 15.05
CA SER A 38 -1.69 0.21 16.48
C SER A 38 -1.74 -1.11 17.27
N ALA A 39 -1.02 -2.14 16.84
CA ALA A 39 -0.77 -3.38 17.53
C ALA A 39 -0.14 -3.09 18.90
N THR A 40 -0.60 -3.80 19.92
CA THR A 40 -0.03 -3.76 21.27
C THR A 40 1.48 -4.05 21.23
N GLU A 41 2.25 -3.59 22.22
CA GLU A 41 3.68 -3.90 22.34
C GLU A 41 3.99 -5.40 22.19
N GLU A 42 3.03 -6.25 22.57
CA GLU A 42 3.11 -7.71 22.46
C GLU A 42 3.01 -8.22 21.02
N ALA A 43 2.11 -7.65 20.21
CA ALA A 43 1.96 -7.96 18.80
C ALA A 43 3.12 -7.39 17.97
N LEU A 44 3.64 -6.22 18.36
CA LEU A 44 4.90 -5.68 17.85
C LEU A 44 6.06 -6.64 18.12
N GLY A 45 6.20 -7.07 19.38
CA GLY A 45 7.23 -8.02 19.78
C GLY A 45 7.10 -9.37 19.06
N ALA A 46 5.89 -9.84 18.78
CA ALA A 46 5.66 -11.07 18.02
C ALA A 46 6.04 -10.92 16.54
N TRP A 47 5.68 -9.79 15.92
CA TRP A 47 6.02 -9.50 14.52
C TRP A 47 7.53 -9.31 14.32
N GLU A 48 8.20 -8.53 15.17
CA GLU A 48 9.66 -8.34 15.15
C GLU A 48 10.41 -9.67 15.39
N ARG A 49 9.83 -10.54 16.22
CA ARG A 49 10.33 -11.89 16.40
C ARG A 49 10.22 -12.69 15.12
N ASP A 50 9.07 -12.74 14.45
CA ASP A 50 8.88 -13.59 13.26
C ASP A 50 9.52 -13.04 11.99
N MET A 51 9.17 -11.82 11.57
CA MET A 51 9.71 -11.21 10.35
C MET A 51 11.19 -10.84 10.51
N GLY A 52 11.57 -10.31 11.68
CA GLY A 52 12.96 -10.04 11.98
C GLY A 52 13.79 -11.33 11.99
N ARG A 53 13.26 -12.46 12.49
CA ARG A 53 13.96 -13.76 12.37
C ARG A 53 14.11 -14.19 10.92
N HIS A 54 13.06 -14.11 10.12
CA HIS A 54 13.11 -14.51 8.72
C HIS A 54 14.15 -13.70 7.94
N ILE A 55 14.16 -12.38 8.08
CA ILE A 55 15.13 -11.50 7.42
C ILE A 55 16.55 -11.76 7.95
N ARG A 56 16.74 -11.92 9.26
CA ARG A 56 18.05 -12.26 9.85
C ARG A 56 18.61 -13.59 9.34
N GLN A 57 17.75 -14.59 9.15
CA GLN A 57 18.15 -15.90 8.66
C GLN A 57 18.47 -15.89 7.17
N LYS A 58 17.65 -15.20 6.37
CA LYS A 58 17.71 -15.27 4.91
C LYS A 58 18.60 -14.18 4.29
N TYR A 59 18.77 -13.04 4.95
CA TYR A 59 19.52 -11.86 4.49
C TYR A 59 20.48 -11.27 5.54
N PRO A 60 21.35 -12.06 6.20
CA PRO A 60 22.26 -11.54 7.22
C PRO A 60 23.24 -10.48 6.69
N GLU A 61 23.73 -10.64 5.47
CA GLU A 61 24.63 -9.69 4.79
C GLU A 61 23.98 -8.29 4.62
N ALA A 62 22.68 -8.24 4.31
CA ALA A 62 21.97 -6.98 4.13
C ALA A 62 21.85 -6.19 5.45
N LEU A 63 21.70 -6.91 6.57
CA LEU A 63 21.70 -6.31 7.89
C LEU A 63 23.10 -5.84 8.30
N GLN A 64 24.13 -6.65 8.05
CA GLN A 64 25.52 -6.27 8.34
C GLN A 64 25.98 -5.03 7.57
N ARG A 65 25.51 -4.88 6.33
CA ARG A 65 25.80 -3.72 5.46
C ARG A 65 24.86 -2.54 5.70
N ASN A 66 23.98 -2.61 6.71
CA ASN A 66 22.96 -1.59 7.02
C ASN A 66 22.08 -1.21 5.81
N CYS A 67 21.81 -2.17 4.91
CA CYS A 67 20.89 -1.97 3.79
C CYS A 67 19.42 -2.11 4.22
N ILE A 68 19.17 -2.68 5.40
CA ILE A 68 17.84 -2.82 6.01
C ILE A 68 17.94 -2.35 7.46
N ASN A 69 17.07 -1.40 7.83
CA ASN A 69 16.93 -0.92 9.19
C ASN A 69 15.47 -1.05 9.62
N PHE A 70 15.23 -1.63 10.79
CA PHE A 70 13.89 -1.67 11.38
C PHE A 70 13.71 -0.43 12.24
N VAL A 71 12.75 0.42 11.87
CA VAL A 71 12.43 1.66 12.58
C VAL A 71 10.98 1.55 13.03
N PRO A 72 10.71 1.57 14.35
CA PRO A 72 9.34 1.66 14.84
C PRO A 72 8.68 2.94 14.35
N LEU A 73 7.45 2.85 13.87
CA LEU A 73 6.72 4.01 13.34
C LEU A 73 5.23 3.86 13.60
N ASN A 74 4.63 4.88 14.23
CA ASN A 74 3.19 5.06 14.22
C ASN A 74 2.78 6.06 13.13
N PHE A 75 2.48 5.55 11.93
CA PHE A 75 2.17 6.35 10.75
C PHE A 75 0.90 7.22 10.88
N LEU A 76 0.07 7.00 11.91
CA LEU A 76 -1.07 7.87 12.21
C LEU A 76 -0.64 9.14 12.95
N LYS A 77 0.47 9.08 13.71
CA LYS A 77 0.90 10.15 14.60
C LYS A 77 2.10 10.93 14.07
N GLU A 78 3.01 10.28 13.37
CA GLU A 78 4.30 10.87 12.99
C GLU A 78 4.70 10.53 11.55
N PRO A 79 5.49 11.40 10.89
CA PRO A 79 6.03 11.12 9.57
C PRO A 79 7.06 9.97 9.60
N PRO A 80 7.20 9.20 8.52
CA PRO A 80 8.28 8.22 8.37
C PRO A 80 9.66 8.89 8.27
N VAL A 81 10.70 8.06 8.15
CA VAL A 81 12.09 8.54 7.92
C VAL A 81 12.11 9.55 6.75
N PRO A 82 12.67 10.75 6.94
CA PRO A 82 12.67 11.80 5.92
C PRO A 82 13.61 11.52 4.75
N ASP A 83 13.41 12.24 3.66
CA ASP A 83 14.31 12.35 2.50
C ASP A 83 14.61 11.02 1.78
N GLN A 84 13.67 10.08 1.79
CA GLN A 84 13.83 8.82 1.07
C GLN A 84 13.43 8.96 -0.40
N ASP A 85 14.13 8.25 -1.29
CA ASP A 85 13.79 8.23 -2.72
C ASP A 85 12.40 7.62 -2.95
N ILE A 86 12.07 6.56 -2.21
CA ILE A 86 10.82 5.81 -2.33
C ILE A 86 10.21 5.58 -0.95
N TYR A 87 8.93 5.92 -0.83
CA TYR A 87 8.05 5.50 0.26
C TYR A 87 7.12 4.42 -0.30
N TYR A 88 7.16 3.22 0.27
CA TYR A 88 6.41 2.07 -0.24
C TYR A 88 5.47 1.55 0.84
N MET A 89 4.18 1.46 0.53
CA MET A 89 3.14 0.94 1.41
C MET A 89 2.43 -0.20 0.69
N ARG A 90 2.37 -1.37 1.32
CA ARG A 90 1.65 -2.53 0.76
C ARG A 90 0.67 -3.06 1.78
N TYR A 91 -0.59 -3.21 1.37
CA TYR A 91 -1.70 -3.63 2.21
C TYR A 91 -1.80 -2.78 3.48
N VAL A 92 -1.88 -1.47 3.26
CA VAL A 92 -1.97 -0.49 4.36
C VAL A 92 -3.19 0.38 4.16
N ILE A 93 -3.32 1.03 3.00
CA ILE A 93 -4.34 2.05 2.79
C ILE A 93 -5.73 1.42 2.77
N HIS A 94 -5.86 0.21 2.22
CA HIS A 94 -7.11 -0.55 2.21
C HIS A 94 -7.70 -0.90 3.59
N ASP A 95 -6.93 -0.81 4.69
CA ASP A 95 -7.41 -1.11 6.05
C ASP A 95 -8.12 0.09 6.71
N TRP A 96 -8.00 1.28 6.14
CA TRP A 96 -8.41 2.53 6.77
C TRP A 96 -9.52 3.23 6.00
N SER A 97 -10.31 4.06 6.69
CA SER A 97 -11.27 4.96 6.02
C SER A 97 -10.54 6.07 5.26
N ASP A 98 -11.24 6.81 4.40
CA ASP A 98 -10.61 7.88 3.61
C ASP A 98 -10.00 8.97 4.50
N ASN A 99 -10.71 9.40 5.54
CA ASN A 99 -10.19 10.38 6.50
C ASN A 99 -8.88 9.94 7.15
N VAL A 100 -8.80 8.67 7.56
CA VAL A 100 -7.60 8.13 8.21
C VAL A 100 -6.49 7.92 7.19
N SER A 101 -6.81 7.42 5.99
CA SER A 101 -5.86 7.25 4.88
C SER A 101 -5.23 8.59 4.51
N THR A 102 -6.02 9.66 4.39
CA THR A 102 -5.52 11.02 4.14
C THR A 102 -4.55 11.50 5.23
N VAL A 103 -4.79 11.16 6.51
CA VAL A 103 -3.83 11.45 7.60
C VAL A 103 -2.50 10.73 7.39
N ILE A 104 -2.54 9.44 7.03
CA ILE A 104 -1.34 8.64 6.74
C ILE A 104 -0.56 9.26 5.58
N LEU A 105 -1.25 9.57 4.48
CA LEU A 105 -0.66 10.18 3.28
C LEU A 105 -0.05 11.55 3.58
N LYS A 106 -0.69 12.37 4.43
CA LYS A 106 -0.12 13.65 4.90
C LYS A 106 1.15 13.46 5.72
N ASN A 107 1.24 12.41 6.54
CA ASN A 107 2.46 12.12 7.28
C ASN A 107 3.59 11.65 6.36
N VAL A 108 3.30 10.82 5.36
CA VAL A 108 4.28 10.48 4.31
C VAL A 108 4.73 11.73 3.54
N ARG A 109 3.78 12.58 3.11
CA ARG A 109 4.06 13.83 2.39
C ARG A 109 5.03 14.74 3.14
N LYS A 110 4.96 14.82 4.47
CA LYS A 110 5.88 15.62 5.30
C LYS A 110 7.32 15.12 5.26
N ALA A 111 7.52 13.81 5.06
CA ALA A 111 8.85 13.19 5.01
C ALA A 111 9.50 13.27 3.61
N MET A 112 8.67 13.40 2.56
CA MET A 112 9.12 13.41 1.17
C MET A 112 9.92 14.67 0.80
N ASN A 113 10.95 14.47 -0.02
CA ASN A 113 11.64 15.53 -0.75
C ASN A 113 11.08 15.65 -2.19
N PRO A 114 11.43 16.69 -2.98
CA PRO A 114 10.88 16.89 -4.32
C PRO A 114 11.14 15.74 -5.32
N SER A 115 12.16 14.91 -5.08
CA SER A 115 12.48 13.75 -5.93
C SER A 115 11.83 12.46 -5.44
N SER A 116 11.30 12.44 -4.20
CA SER A 116 10.65 11.27 -3.61
C SER A 116 9.45 10.79 -4.44
N ARG A 117 9.18 9.49 -4.35
CA ARG A 117 7.92 8.88 -4.82
C ARG A 117 7.24 8.11 -3.71
N LEU A 118 5.92 8.13 -3.75
CA LEU A 118 5.09 7.24 -2.95
C LEU A 118 4.52 6.15 -3.85
N LEU A 119 4.66 4.90 -3.42
CA LEU A 119 4.12 3.72 -4.08
C LEU A 119 3.12 3.05 -3.12
N ILE A 120 1.85 3.07 -3.48
CA ILE A 120 0.78 2.33 -2.78
C ILE A 120 0.54 1.04 -3.55
N HIS A 121 0.68 -0.10 -2.89
CA HIS A 121 0.53 -1.42 -3.48
C HIS A 121 -0.58 -2.21 -2.76
N ASP A 122 -1.79 -2.09 -3.24
CA ASP A 122 -3.00 -2.72 -2.68
C ASP A 122 -3.75 -3.51 -3.77
N PHE A 123 -4.89 -4.10 -3.41
CA PHE A 123 -5.86 -4.48 -4.43
C PHE A 123 -6.54 -3.20 -4.93
N VAL A 124 -6.63 -3.05 -6.25
CA VAL A 124 -7.33 -1.92 -6.85
C VAL A 124 -8.53 -2.45 -7.61
N LEU A 125 -9.71 -1.91 -7.27
CA LEU A 125 -10.94 -2.27 -7.95
C LEU A 125 -11.00 -1.56 -9.30
N THR A 126 -10.80 -2.33 -10.37
CA THR A 126 -11.12 -1.88 -11.73
C THR A 126 -12.58 -2.19 -12.00
N ILE A 127 -13.43 -1.16 -12.06
CA ILE A 127 -14.83 -1.32 -12.46
C ILE A 127 -14.86 -1.44 -13.98
N PRO A 128 -15.29 -2.58 -14.55
CA PRO A 128 -15.46 -2.68 -15.99
C PRO A 128 -16.69 -1.86 -16.38
N ASP A 129 -16.52 -0.92 -17.30
CA ASP A 129 -17.63 -0.17 -17.87
C ASP A 129 -17.95 -0.71 -19.28
N ASP A 130 -19.21 -1.03 -19.53
CA ASP A 130 -19.72 -1.36 -20.87
C ASP A 130 -19.82 -0.11 -21.76
N ARG A 131 -19.72 1.08 -21.15
CA ARG A 131 -19.66 2.38 -21.82
C ARG A 131 -18.22 2.84 -21.85
N SER A 132 -17.71 3.10 -23.04
CA SER A 132 -16.38 3.67 -23.30
C SER A 132 -16.10 5.05 -22.65
N ALA A 133 -16.98 5.55 -21.78
CA ALA A 133 -16.98 6.92 -21.25
C ALA A 133 -16.58 7.06 -19.76
N SER A 134 -16.49 5.98 -18.97
CA SER A 134 -15.98 6.05 -17.57
C SER A 134 -14.59 5.43 -17.37
N ARG A 135 -13.86 5.15 -18.47
CA ARG A 135 -12.48 4.67 -18.35
C ARG A 135 -11.65 5.74 -17.65
N SER A 136 -11.10 5.38 -16.49
CA SER A 136 -10.11 6.20 -15.79
C SER A 136 -9.02 6.66 -16.74
N GLU A 137 -8.74 7.96 -16.78
CA GLU A 137 -7.56 8.50 -17.47
C GLU A 137 -6.25 8.04 -16.81
N HIS A 138 -6.32 7.57 -15.56
CA HIS A 138 -5.17 7.15 -14.76
C HIS A 138 -4.82 5.66 -14.95
N VAL A 139 -5.72 4.85 -15.51
CA VAL A 139 -5.47 3.42 -15.76
C VAL A 139 -4.76 3.25 -17.11
N ASN A 140 -3.64 2.53 -17.11
CA ASN A 140 -2.88 2.29 -18.34
C ASN A 140 -3.64 1.38 -19.33
N ALA A 141 -3.29 1.45 -20.62
CA ALA A 141 -3.94 0.66 -21.67
C ALA A 141 -3.72 -0.87 -21.59
N HIS A 142 -2.97 -1.38 -20.61
CA HIS A 142 -2.78 -2.82 -20.42
C HIS A 142 -3.67 -3.40 -19.32
N ALA A 143 -4.13 -2.57 -18.38
CA ALA A 143 -5.24 -2.88 -17.47
C ALA A 143 -6.61 -2.75 -18.16
N GLN A 144 -6.64 -3.03 -19.47
CA GLN A 144 -7.85 -3.03 -20.28
C GLN A 144 -8.67 -4.29 -20.01
N ASP A 145 -9.97 -4.16 -20.28
CA ASP A 145 -10.94 -5.24 -20.27
C ASP A 145 -10.40 -6.49 -20.94
N ALA A 146 -10.68 -7.65 -20.34
CA ALA A 146 -10.32 -8.91 -20.94
C ALA A 146 -10.90 -9.02 -22.36
N PRO A 147 -10.14 -9.56 -23.33
CA PRO A 147 -10.62 -9.66 -24.70
C PRO A 147 -11.80 -10.64 -24.78
N HIS A 148 -12.78 -10.32 -25.63
CA HIS A 148 -13.87 -11.24 -25.94
C HIS A 148 -13.32 -12.63 -26.35
N PRO A 149 -13.87 -13.76 -25.85
CA PRO A 149 -15.16 -13.91 -25.16
C PRO A 149 -15.09 -13.82 -23.63
N LEU A 150 -13.97 -13.40 -23.05
CA LEU A 150 -13.87 -13.27 -21.59
C LEU A 150 -14.76 -12.14 -21.07
N LEU A 151 -15.24 -12.29 -19.83
CA LEU A 151 -15.87 -11.18 -19.13
C LEU A 151 -14.83 -10.06 -18.96
N PRO A 152 -15.21 -8.78 -19.14
CA PRO A 152 -14.29 -7.64 -19.02
C PRO A 152 -13.42 -7.64 -17.76
N ASN A 153 -13.93 -8.17 -16.64
CA ASN A 153 -13.22 -8.33 -15.36
C ASN A 153 -12.40 -9.64 -15.23
N TYR A 154 -12.09 -10.33 -16.33
CA TYR A 154 -11.41 -11.64 -16.35
C TYR A 154 -12.18 -12.78 -15.64
N GLY A 155 -13.44 -12.56 -15.24
CA GLY A 155 -14.27 -13.56 -14.56
C GLY A 155 -13.58 -14.17 -13.33
N ALA A 156 -13.42 -15.49 -13.32
CA ALA A 156 -12.74 -16.20 -12.23
C ALA A 156 -11.28 -15.78 -12.03
N GLY A 157 -10.60 -15.29 -13.08
CA GLY A 157 -9.22 -14.80 -12.98
C GLY A 157 -9.10 -13.47 -12.23
N GLY A 158 -10.14 -12.63 -12.26
CA GLY A 158 -10.19 -11.33 -11.60
C GLY A 158 -10.99 -11.32 -10.29
N ILE A 159 -11.27 -12.48 -9.69
CA ILE A 159 -12.16 -12.59 -8.52
C ILE A 159 -11.51 -12.10 -7.20
N LEU A 160 -10.17 -12.13 -7.12
CA LEU A 160 -9.45 -11.89 -5.87
C LEU A 160 -9.65 -10.48 -5.29
N PRO A 161 -9.57 -9.38 -6.08
CA PRO A 161 -9.85 -8.04 -5.56
C PRO A 161 -11.25 -7.92 -4.95
N PHE A 162 -12.28 -8.51 -5.56
CA PHE A 162 -13.66 -8.49 -5.04
C PHE A 162 -13.80 -9.31 -3.76
N LEU A 163 -13.12 -10.45 -3.66
CA LEU A 163 -13.11 -11.23 -2.42
C LEU A 163 -12.33 -10.53 -1.31
N ALA A 164 -11.27 -9.80 -1.64
CA ALA A 164 -10.53 -8.97 -0.69
C ALA A 164 -11.43 -7.85 -0.16
N ASP A 165 -12.18 -7.16 -1.03
CA ASP A 165 -13.12 -6.11 -0.66
C ASP A 165 -14.22 -6.61 0.29
N ILE A 166 -14.87 -7.74 -0.03
CA ILE A 166 -15.86 -8.34 0.87
C ILE A 166 -15.24 -8.70 2.22
N LYS A 167 -14.01 -9.23 2.23
CA LYS A 167 -13.31 -9.56 3.48
C LYS A 167 -13.00 -8.30 4.29
N ALA A 168 -12.49 -7.25 3.66
CA ALA A 168 -12.20 -5.97 4.31
C ALA A 168 -13.48 -5.34 4.88
N MET A 169 -14.56 -5.30 4.09
CA MET A 169 -15.86 -4.78 4.52
C MET A 169 -16.39 -5.54 5.75
N VAL A 170 -16.39 -6.88 5.72
CA VAL A 170 -16.91 -7.71 6.82
C VAL A 170 -16.04 -7.62 8.08
N ALA A 171 -14.72 -7.58 7.93
CA ALA A 171 -13.80 -7.64 9.06
C ALA A 171 -13.55 -6.28 9.73
N THR A 172 -13.49 -5.20 8.95
CA THR A 172 -12.99 -3.90 9.42
C THR A 172 -13.84 -2.71 8.98
N ASN A 173 -14.94 -2.95 8.26
CA ASN A 173 -15.74 -1.91 7.62
C ASN A 173 -14.87 -0.98 6.75
N ALA A 174 -13.85 -1.57 6.12
CA ALA A 174 -12.97 -0.91 5.16
C ALA A 174 -13.37 -1.30 3.73
N LYS A 175 -12.71 -0.70 2.74
CA LYS A 175 -12.96 -0.95 1.31
C LYS A 175 -11.65 -1.11 0.56
N GLU A 176 -11.64 -1.98 -0.44
CA GLU A 176 -10.69 -1.86 -1.53
C GLU A 176 -11.09 -0.65 -2.39
N ARG A 177 -10.12 0.02 -3.00
CA ARG A 177 -10.30 1.32 -3.64
C ARG A 177 -10.10 1.24 -5.15
N SER A 178 -10.82 2.04 -5.92
CA SER A 178 -10.47 2.26 -7.33
C SER A 178 -9.22 3.14 -7.45
N VAL A 179 -8.70 3.34 -8.67
CA VAL A 179 -7.59 4.29 -8.87
C VAL A 179 -8.02 5.71 -8.51
N GLU A 180 -9.25 6.09 -8.85
CA GLU A 180 -9.84 7.41 -8.58
C GLU A 180 -9.93 7.66 -7.08
N ASP A 181 -10.41 6.68 -6.32
CA ASP A 181 -10.43 6.75 -4.85
C ASP A 181 -9.03 7.05 -4.29
N HIS A 182 -7.98 6.42 -4.84
CA HIS A 182 -6.60 6.69 -4.42
C HIS A 182 -6.15 8.10 -4.80
N VAL A 183 -6.48 8.56 -6.01
CA VAL A 183 -6.16 9.92 -6.48
C VAL A 183 -6.87 10.96 -5.61
N ASP A 184 -8.12 10.73 -5.25
CA ASP A 184 -8.94 11.64 -4.44
C ASP A 184 -8.36 11.82 -3.03
N ILE A 185 -7.97 10.73 -2.35
CA ILE A 185 -7.35 10.83 -1.02
C ILE A 185 -5.91 11.37 -1.07
N ALA A 186 -5.17 11.09 -2.14
CA ALA A 186 -3.81 11.56 -2.33
C ALA A 186 -3.75 13.07 -2.62
N SER A 187 -4.67 13.58 -3.44
CA SER A 187 -4.76 15.01 -3.74
C SER A 187 -5.03 15.85 -2.49
N GLN A 188 -5.83 15.35 -1.55
CA GLN A 188 -6.07 15.96 -0.23
C GLN A 188 -4.82 16.03 0.66
N ALA A 189 -3.75 15.33 0.28
CA ALA A 189 -2.45 15.29 0.93
C ALA A 189 -1.34 15.95 0.08
N ASP A 190 -1.68 16.79 -0.89
CA ASP A 190 -0.74 17.47 -1.80
C ASP A 190 0.16 16.50 -2.58
N LEU A 191 -0.42 15.35 -2.96
CA LEU A 191 0.21 14.33 -3.78
C LEU A 191 -0.51 14.23 -5.11
N GLU A 192 0.24 14.24 -6.21
CA GLU A 192 -0.29 14.10 -7.56
C GLU A 192 0.04 12.72 -8.12
N PHE A 193 -0.92 12.16 -8.86
CA PHE A 193 -0.79 10.89 -9.54
C PHE A 193 0.30 10.94 -10.60
N VAL A 194 1.06 9.84 -10.72
CA VAL A 194 2.09 9.68 -11.74
C VAL A 194 1.77 8.52 -12.66
N ARG A 195 1.49 7.34 -12.08
CA ARG A 195 1.35 6.11 -12.86
C ARG A 195 0.61 5.02 -12.09
N PHE A 196 -0.12 4.20 -12.84
CA PHE A 196 -0.69 2.94 -12.40
C PHE A 196 0.08 1.78 -13.03
N TRP A 197 0.37 0.73 -12.24
CA TRP A 197 0.86 -0.56 -12.73
C TRP A 197 -0.11 -1.67 -12.33
N ASP A 198 -0.49 -2.45 -13.33
CA ASP A 198 -1.18 -3.71 -13.14
C ASP A 198 -0.15 -4.78 -12.77
N CYS A 199 -0.28 -5.35 -11.57
CA CYS A 199 0.57 -6.42 -11.05
C CYS A 199 -0.17 -7.76 -11.06
N VAL A 200 -1.15 -7.93 -11.96
CA VAL A 200 -1.99 -9.12 -12.18
C VAL A 200 -3.00 -9.37 -11.06
N GLU A 201 -2.52 -9.69 -9.86
CA GLU A 201 -3.40 -9.92 -8.71
C GLU A 201 -3.65 -8.64 -7.91
N THR A 202 -2.60 -7.84 -7.78
CA THR A 202 -2.60 -6.55 -7.09
C THR A 202 -2.29 -5.44 -8.06
N SER A 203 -2.23 -4.21 -7.57
CA SER A 203 -1.80 -3.09 -8.38
C SER A 203 -0.94 -2.13 -7.59
N MET A 204 -0.21 -1.29 -8.29
CA MET A 204 0.59 -0.23 -7.68
C MET A 204 0.19 1.13 -8.25
N VAL A 205 0.06 2.11 -7.37
CA VAL A 205 -0.26 3.50 -7.71
C VAL A 205 0.89 4.39 -7.24
N GLU A 206 1.52 5.11 -8.17
CA GLU A 206 2.60 6.04 -7.88
C GLU A 206 2.11 7.47 -7.77
N PHE A 207 2.62 8.14 -6.75
CA PHE A 207 2.41 9.55 -6.50
C PHE A 207 3.74 10.28 -6.31
N ARG A 208 3.73 11.58 -6.60
CA ARG A 208 4.80 12.52 -6.25
C ARG A 208 4.20 13.75 -5.59
N ILE A 209 5.03 14.63 -5.04
CA ILE A 209 4.58 15.92 -4.50
C ILE A 209 3.94 16.73 -5.63
N ALA A 210 2.73 17.25 -5.40
CA ALA A 210 2.04 18.13 -6.35
C ALA A 210 2.87 19.41 -6.60
N GLN A 211 3.00 19.79 -7.88
CA GLN A 211 3.61 21.06 -8.26
C GLN A 211 2.50 22.12 -8.25
N GLY A 212 2.57 23.06 -7.30
CA GLY A 212 1.61 24.16 -7.17
C GLY A 212 1.64 25.15 -8.34
#